data_AF-W6N793-F1
#
_entry.id   AF-W6N793-F1
#
_cell.length_a   1.000
_cell.length_b   1.000
_cell.length_c   1.000
_cell.angle_alpha   90.00
_cell.angle_beta   90.00
_cell.angle_gamma   90.00
#
_symmetry.space_group_name_H-M   'P 1'
#
loop_
_entity.id
_entity.type
_entity.pdbx_description
1 polymer ?
#
loop_
_entity_poly.entity_id
_entity_poly.type
_entity_poly.pdbx_seq_one_letter_code
_entity_poly.pdbx_strand_id
1 'polypeptide(L)'
;MKNKRNIFLMVIVLSIITLTACTKDNKKNQNSANKTEQNWQVKDSMNKVENTDKTASVNDMKANKNIHEANTTNTMTKIEIGREAFLGRLDNIQKEIDALPEKKDSDAGVTNAMRSYYGKSYDMYDRELNEIYALLKKQLSPETMKNLQTEQIKWIEHKEAEANKEASQYKGGTFEFVAYNSSLYNSTKKRCYELVNKYMTD
;
A
#
# COMPACT_ATOMS: atom_id res chain seq x y z
N MET A 1 64.88 -4.80 12.95
CA MET A 1 64.41 -6.04 12.28
C MET A 1 63.17 -5.71 11.45
N LYS A 2 63.21 -6.02 10.16
CA LYS A 2 62.14 -5.74 9.18
C LYS A 2 61.07 -6.84 9.26
N ASN A 3 59.83 -6.51 9.61
CA ASN A 3 58.73 -7.46 9.55
C ASN A 3 58.04 -7.34 8.18
N LYS A 4 58.21 -8.38 7.35
CA LYS A 4 57.60 -8.50 6.03
C LYS A 4 56.12 -8.87 6.21
N ARG A 5 55.24 -8.06 5.62
CA ARG A 5 53.80 -8.32 5.55
C ARG A 5 53.52 -9.12 4.27
N ASN A 6 53.22 -10.40 4.38
CA ASN A 6 52.85 -11.25 3.25
C ASN A 6 51.39 -10.94 2.84
N ILE A 7 51.22 -10.37 1.66
CA ILE A 7 49.91 -10.12 1.03
C ILE A 7 49.57 -11.35 0.18
N PHE A 8 48.53 -12.09 0.56
CA PHE A 8 47.95 -13.14 -0.27
C PHE A 8 47.04 -12.48 -1.33
N LEU A 9 47.49 -12.49 -2.58
CA LEU A 9 46.66 -12.14 -3.74
C LEU A 9 45.87 -13.38 -4.18
N MET A 10 44.60 -13.46 -3.80
CA MET A 10 43.64 -14.41 -4.35
C MET A 10 43.28 -13.99 -5.77
N VAL A 11 43.87 -14.65 -6.76
CA VAL A 11 43.54 -14.51 -8.17
C VAL A 11 42.18 -15.16 -8.41
N ILE A 12 41.13 -14.34 -8.57
CA ILE A 12 39.81 -14.79 -8.99
C ILE A 12 39.88 -15.10 -10.48
N VAL A 13 39.88 -16.39 -10.83
CA VAL A 13 39.78 -16.86 -12.21
C VAL A 13 38.37 -16.59 -12.71
N LEU A 14 38.24 -15.59 -13.59
CA LEU A 14 37.00 -15.23 -14.26
C LEU A 14 36.72 -16.29 -15.35
N SER A 15 35.85 -17.25 -15.06
CA SER A 15 35.35 -18.19 -16.08
C SER A 15 34.40 -17.47 -17.03
N ILE A 16 34.87 -17.20 -18.25
CA ILE A 16 34.07 -16.64 -19.34
C ILE A 16 33.24 -17.80 -19.93
N ILE A 17 31.93 -17.77 -19.72
CA ILE A 17 30.99 -18.59 -20.48
C ILE A 17 30.67 -17.82 -21.77
N THR A 18 31.14 -18.30 -22.91
CA THR A 18 30.74 -17.80 -24.22
C THR A 18 29.43 -18.47 -24.64
N LEU A 19 28.35 -17.69 -24.70
CA LEU A 19 27.12 -18.10 -25.36
C LEU A 19 27.20 -17.70 -26.84
N THR A 20 27.35 -18.69 -27.71
CA THR A 20 27.11 -18.55 -29.15
C THR A 20 25.60 -18.56 -29.40
N ALA A 21 25.02 -17.40 -29.65
CA ALA A 21 23.68 -17.28 -30.20
C ALA A 21 23.78 -17.12 -31.73
N CYS A 22 23.35 -18.15 -32.47
CA CYS A 22 23.11 -18.02 -33.91
C CYS A 22 21.90 -17.10 -34.14
N THR A 23 22.12 -16.05 -34.91
CA THR A 23 21.08 -15.21 -35.50
C THR A 23 20.42 -15.94 -36.67
N LYS A 24 19.09 -16.03 -36.63
CA LYS A 24 18.26 -16.14 -37.83
C LYS A 24 17.11 -15.15 -37.70
N ASP A 25 17.25 -14.06 -38.44
CA ASP A 25 16.16 -13.16 -38.72
C ASP A 25 15.05 -13.88 -39.50
N ASN A 26 13.81 -13.63 -39.11
CA ASN A 26 12.83 -12.85 -39.87
C ASN A 26 11.41 -13.44 -39.72
N LYS A 27 10.56 -12.75 -38.95
CA LYS A 27 9.27 -12.18 -39.43
C LYS A 27 8.58 -11.38 -38.32
N LYS A 28 8.28 -10.12 -38.66
CA LYS A 28 7.37 -9.19 -37.97
C LYS A 28 6.10 -9.88 -37.47
N ASN A 29 5.72 -9.66 -36.22
CA ASN A 29 4.40 -9.10 -35.91
C ASN A 29 4.37 -8.45 -34.51
N GLN A 30 3.40 -7.56 -34.33
CA GLN A 30 3.35 -6.43 -33.41
C GLN A 30 2.94 -6.77 -31.96
N ASN A 31 3.17 -5.75 -31.11
CA ASN A 31 2.50 -5.43 -29.83
C ASN A 31 3.14 -5.91 -28.52
N SER A 32 4.09 -5.08 -28.08
CA SER A 32 4.16 -4.37 -26.79
C SER A 32 3.70 -5.10 -25.53
N ALA A 33 4.70 -5.40 -24.68
CA ALA A 33 4.57 -5.76 -23.29
C ALA A 33 3.78 -4.70 -22.49
N ASN A 34 2.77 -5.14 -21.75
CA ASN A 34 2.10 -4.32 -20.73
C ASN A 34 3.00 -4.27 -19.49
N LYS A 35 3.58 -3.10 -19.27
CA LYS A 35 4.18 -2.66 -18.01
C LYS A 35 3.06 -1.98 -17.23
N THR A 36 2.55 -2.60 -16.17
CA THR A 36 1.54 -1.96 -15.31
C THR A 36 2.24 -0.96 -14.39
N GLU A 37 2.45 0.25 -14.92
CA GLU A 37 2.71 1.46 -14.14
C GLU A 37 1.35 2.11 -13.84
N GLN A 38 0.88 2.03 -12.59
CA GLN A 38 -0.30 2.77 -12.12
C GLN A 38 0.15 4.20 -11.79
N ASN A 39 0.01 5.09 -12.79
CA ASN A 39 0.22 6.52 -12.69
C ASN A 39 -1.10 7.21 -12.26
N TRP A 40 -1.10 7.84 -11.08
CA TRP A 40 -2.14 8.79 -10.67
C TRP A 40 -1.89 10.12 -11.38
N GLN A 41 -2.68 10.43 -12.40
CA GLN A 41 -2.70 11.73 -13.09
C GLN A 41 -3.89 12.54 -12.58
N VAL A 42 -3.60 13.60 -11.83
CA VAL A 42 -4.56 14.68 -11.54
C VAL A 42 -4.54 15.63 -12.72
N LYS A 43 -5.66 15.73 -13.44
CA LYS A 43 -5.97 16.85 -14.32
C LYS A 43 -7.04 17.68 -13.63
N ASP A 44 -6.65 18.83 -13.08
CA ASP A 44 -7.55 19.96 -12.96
C ASP A 44 -7.02 21.08 -13.83
N SER A 45 -7.78 21.37 -14.89
CA SER A 45 -7.55 22.46 -15.82
C SER A 45 -8.10 23.74 -15.21
N MET A 46 -7.18 24.65 -14.92
CA MET A 46 -7.45 26.01 -14.46
C MET A 46 -7.90 26.87 -15.64
N ASN A 47 -9.19 27.24 -15.69
CA ASN A 47 -9.65 28.27 -16.61
C ASN A 47 -9.37 29.66 -16.00
N LYS A 48 -8.38 30.33 -16.59
CA LYS A 48 -8.12 31.76 -16.44
C LYS A 48 -8.90 32.50 -17.54
N VAL A 49 -9.85 33.34 -17.16
CA VAL A 49 -10.28 34.47 -18.00
C VAL A 49 -10.29 35.71 -17.10
N GLU A 50 -9.56 36.72 -17.54
CA GLU A 50 -9.41 38.03 -16.89
C GLU A 50 -9.90 39.09 -17.89
N ASN A 51 -10.35 40.23 -17.32
CA ASN A 51 -10.60 41.57 -17.90
C ASN A 51 -12.00 41.89 -18.48
N THR A 52 -12.65 43.05 -18.24
CA THR A 52 -12.47 44.22 -17.33
C THR A 52 -13.80 45.04 -17.33
N ASP A 53 -14.05 45.76 -16.23
CA ASP A 53 -14.58 47.14 -16.08
C ASP A 53 -16.09 47.50 -15.97
N LYS A 54 -16.38 48.18 -14.82
CA LYS A 54 -17.34 49.30 -14.52
C LYS A 54 -18.85 49.06 -14.71
N THR A 55 -19.79 49.49 -13.85
CA THR A 55 -19.87 50.66 -12.93
C THR A 55 -21.04 50.51 -11.95
N ALA A 56 -20.88 51.06 -10.73
CA ALA A 56 -21.83 51.56 -9.72
C ALA A 56 -23.36 51.26 -9.77
N SER A 57 -23.95 50.81 -8.65
CA SER A 57 -24.74 51.67 -7.73
C SER A 57 -25.23 50.91 -6.49
N VAL A 58 -25.48 51.69 -5.43
CA VAL A 58 -25.73 51.38 -4.01
C VAL A 58 -27.17 50.89 -3.75
N ASN A 59 -27.36 50.02 -2.75
CA ASN A 59 -28.43 50.15 -1.74
C ASN A 59 -28.20 49.25 -0.51
N ASP A 60 -28.16 49.90 0.65
CA ASP A 60 -28.20 49.35 2.01
C ASP A 60 -29.54 48.69 2.34
N MET A 61 -29.53 47.60 3.12
CA MET A 61 -30.37 47.47 4.32
C MET A 61 -29.87 46.33 5.24
N LYS A 62 -29.60 46.70 6.49
CA LYS A 62 -29.26 45.88 7.67
C LYS A 62 -30.22 44.72 7.96
N ALA A 63 -29.69 43.61 8.50
CA ALA A 63 -30.24 42.92 9.69
C ALA A 63 -29.25 41.91 10.33
N ASN A 64 -28.52 42.40 11.35
CA ASN A 64 -28.24 41.80 12.66
C ASN A 64 -28.00 40.28 12.86
N LYS A 65 -26.74 39.95 13.20
CA LYS A 65 -26.23 39.18 14.37
C LYS A 65 -26.93 37.86 14.76
N ASN A 66 -26.22 36.75 14.60
CA ASN A 66 -25.68 36.05 15.77
C ASN A 66 -24.47 35.16 15.42
N ILE A 67 -23.37 35.48 16.09
CA ILE A 67 -22.22 34.61 16.29
C ILE A 67 -22.69 33.51 17.23
N HIS A 68 -22.53 32.25 16.83
CA HIS A 68 -22.31 31.19 17.80
C HIS A 68 -21.04 30.44 17.38
N GLU A 69 -19.96 30.87 18.00
CA GLU A 69 -18.66 30.24 17.97
C GLU A 69 -18.66 29.01 18.89
N ALA A 70 -17.94 27.99 18.45
CA ALA A 70 -17.40 26.86 19.20
C ALA A 70 -18.39 25.96 19.96
N ASN A 71 -18.63 24.78 19.39
CA ASN A 71 -17.95 23.58 19.85
C ASN A 71 -18.11 22.47 18.80
N THR A 72 -17.30 22.53 17.72
CA THR A 72 -17.07 21.35 16.88
C THR A 72 -16.22 20.40 17.69
N THR A 73 -16.88 19.62 18.55
CA THR A 73 -16.31 18.38 19.05
C THR A 73 -16.13 17.53 17.79
N ASN A 74 -14.87 17.37 17.34
CA ASN A 74 -14.44 16.40 16.34
C ASN A 74 -14.69 14.98 16.86
N THR A 75 -15.96 14.67 17.08
CA THR A 75 -16.47 13.35 17.32
C THR A 75 -16.51 12.71 15.95
N MET A 76 -15.56 11.79 15.71
CA MET A 76 -15.69 10.87 14.59
C MET A 76 -17.07 10.22 14.70
N THR A 77 -17.99 10.67 13.87
CA THR A 77 -19.29 10.07 13.70
C THR A 77 -19.03 8.78 12.95
N LYS A 78 -18.85 7.71 13.72
CA LYS A 78 -18.80 6.33 13.24
C LYS A 78 -20.03 6.12 12.35
N ILE A 79 -19.83 5.79 11.09
CA ILE A 79 -20.93 5.74 10.10
C ILE A 79 -21.56 4.35 10.17
N GLU A 80 -22.90 4.25 10.13
CA GLU A 80 -23.63 2.98 9.96
C GLU A 80 -23.25 2.35 8.61
N ILE A 81 -22.16 1.59 8.63
CA ILE A 81 -21.52 0.95 7.49
C ILE A 81 -21.22 -0.48 7.92
N GLY A 82 -22.27 -1.28 8.07
CA GLY A 82 -22.23 -2.74 8.29
C GLY A 82 -20.93 -3.26 8.88
N ARG A 83 -20.56 -2.80 10.09
CA ARG A 83 -19.28 -3.13 10.72
C ARG A 83 -19.16 -4.64 10.87
N GLU A 84 -20.21 -5.29 11.36
CA GLU A 84 -20.25 -6.75 11.51
C GLU A 84 -20.08 -7.48 10.18
N ALA A 85 -20.56 -6.92 9.06
CA ALA A 85 -20.36 -7.54 7.74
C ALA A 85 -18.89 -7.54 7.33
N PHE A 86 -18.15 -6.45 7.57
CA PHE A 86 -16.71 -6.38 7.29
C PHE A 86 -15.89 -7.23 8.26
N LEU A 87 -16.23 -7.24 9.55
CA LEU A 87 -15.59 -8.15 10.50
C LEU A 87 -15.80 -9.61 10.09
N GLY A 88 -17.01 -9.98 9.67
CA GLY A 88 -17.30 -11.31 9.13
C GLY A 88 -16.49 -11.64 7.86
N ARG A 89 -16.25 -10.69 6.97
CA ARG A 89 -15.35 -10.87 5.81
C ARG A 89 -13.91 -11.11 6.24
N LEU A 90 -13.40 -10.33 7.20
CA LEU A 90 -12.04 -10.49 7.72
C LEU A 90 -11.85 -11.85 8.41
N ASP A 91 -12.85 -12.32 9.16
CA ASP A 91 -12.86 -13.67 9.75
C ASP A 91 -12.84 -14.76 8.67
N ASN A 92 -13.61 -14.57 7.59
CA ASN A 92 -13.63 -15.52 6.48
C ASN A 92 -12.31 -15.55 5.72
N ILE A 93 -11.69 -14.40 5.46
CA ILE A 93 -10.33 -14.32 4.89
C ILE A 93 -9.34 -15.09 5.78
N GLN A 94 -9.42 -14.94 7.10
CA GLN A 94 -8.56 -15.67 8.00
C GLN A 94 -8.78 -17.19 7.90
N LYS A 95 -10.03 -17.65 7.86
CA LYS A 95 -10.36 -19.07 7.68
C LYS A 95 -9.85 -19.62 6.34
N GLU A 96 -9.97 -18.86 5.26
CA GLU A 96 -9.46 -19.23 3.94
C GLU A 96 -7.93 -19.35 3.95
N ILE A 97 -7.24 -18.39 4.57
CA ILE A 97 -5.79 -18.43 4.78
C ILE A 97 -5.40 -19.66 5.61
N ASP A 98 -6.11 -19.93 6.71
CA ASP A 98 -5.86 -21.08 7.57
C ASP A 98 -6.12 -22.43 6.89
N ALA A 99 -6.96 -22.44 5.85
CA ALA A 99 -7.27 -23.61 5.03
C ALA A 99 -6.36 -23.76 3.79
N LEU A 100 -5.41 -22.85 3.56
CA LEU A 100 -4.49 -22.96 2.43
C LEU A 100 -3.70 -24.29 2.49
N PRO A 101 -3.52 -25.00 1.36
CA PRO A 101 -2.80 -26.27 1.34
C PRO A 101 -1.35 -26.13 1.81
N GLU A 102 -0.75 -24.94 1.63
CA GLU A 102 0.61 -24.66 2.06
C GLU A 102 0.75 -24.41 3.57
N LYS A 103 -0.36 -24.24 4.30
CA LYS A 103 -0.36 -23.87 5.73
C LYS A 103 0.49 -24.82 6.57
N LYS A 104 0.23 -26.13 6.47
CA LYS A 104 0.94 -27.15 7.27
C LYS A 104 2.45 -27.11 7.05
N ASP A 105 2.89 -27.05 5.81
CA ASP A 105 4.32 -27.06 5.47
C ASP A 105 4.98 -25.70 5.76
N SER A 106 4.22 -24.60 5.63
CA SER A 106 4.63 -23.27 6.06
C SER A 106 4.88 -23.23 7.57
N ASP A 107 3.95 -23.77 8.37
CA ASP A 107 4.06 -23.86 9.83
C ASP A 107 5.23 -24.77 10.26
N ALA A 108 5.60 -25.75 9.42
CA ALA A 108 6.78 -26.58 9.61
C ALA A 108 8.10 -25.92 9.16
N GLY A 109 8.06 -24.68 8.66
CA GLY A 109 9.25 -23.92 8.25
C GLY A 109 9.77 -24.25 6.85
N VAL A 110 8.99 -24.91 5.99
CA VAL A 110 9.38 -25.18 4.61
C VAL A 110 9.32 -23.87 3.82
N THR A 111 10.48 -23.27 3.50
CA THR A 111 10.58 -21.93 2.90
C THR A 111 9.71 -21.75 1.66
N ASN A 112 9.63 -22.74 0.76
CA ASN A 112 8.79 -22.64 -0.44
C ASN A 112 7.29 -22.56 -0.10
N ALA A 113 6.84 -23.31 0.89
CA ALA A 113 5.46 -23.25 1.39
C ALA A 113 5.20 -21.90 2.07
N MET A 114 6.13 -21.42 2.89
CA MET A 114 6.04 -20.09 3.52
C MET A 114 5.93 -18.97 2.47
N ARG A 115 6.72 -19.03 1.40
CA ARG A 115 6.65 -18.05 0.30
C ARG A 115 5.25 -18.01 -0.32
N SER A 116 4.68 -19.17 -0.64
CA SER A 116 3.31 -19.25 -1.19
C SER A 116 2.29 -18.73 -0.17
N TYR A 117 2.37 -19.21 1.07
CA TYR A 117 1.44 -18.87 2.15
C TYR A 117 1.40 -17.37 2.43
N TYR A 118 2.54 -16.74 2.72
CA TYR A 118 2.59 -15.32 3.07
C TYR A 118 2.31 -14.40 1.88
N GLY A 119 2.69 -14.79 0.66
CA GLY A 119 2.30 -14.04 -0.54
C GLY A 119 0.78 -13.99 -0.71
N LYS A 120 0.12 -15.15 -0.69
CA LYS A 120 -1.34 -15.25 -0.78
C LYS A 120 -2.04 -14.52 0.37
N SER A 121 -1.54 -14.70 1.60
CA SER A 121 -2.11 -14.07 2.80
C SER A 121 -2.05 -12.54 2.72
N TYR A 122 -0.93 -11.98 2.24
CA TYR A 122 -0.82 -10.55 2.01
C TYR A 122 -1.80 -10.07 0.94
N ASP A 123 -1.85 -10.73 -0.23
CA ASP A 123 -2.74 -10.34 -1.34
C ASP A 123 -4.22 -10.31 -0.94
N MET A 124 -4.66 -11.27 -0.12
CA MET A 124 -6.05 -11.35 0.34
C MET A 124 -6.41 -10.18 1.26
N TYR A 125 -5.56 -9.87 2.23
CA TYR A 125 -5.79 -8.73 3.13
C TYR A 125 -5.57 -7.38 2.44
N ASP A 126 -4.65 -7.26 1.49
CA ASP A 126 -4.44 -6.01 0.74
C ASP A 126 -5.65 -5.68 -0.13
N ARG A 127 -6.24 -6.70 -0.78
CA ARG A 127 -7.51 -6.55 -1.50
C ARG A 127 -8.62 -6.06 -0.56
N GLU A 128 -8.79 -6.71 0.58
CA GLU A 128 -9.82 -6.33 1.56
C GLU A 128 -9.60 -4.93 2.12
N LEU A 129 -8.35 -4.55 2.41
CA LEU A 129 -7.99 -3.20 2.85
C LEU A 129 -8.41 -2.15 1.83
N ASN A 130 -8.18 -2.41 0.55
CA ASN A 130 -8.57 -1.50 -0.52
C ASN A 130 -10.09 -1.37 -0.65
N GLU A 131 -10.86 -2.46 -0.46
CA GLU A 131 -12.32 -2.42 -0.41
C GLU A 131 -12.85 -1.61 0.77
N ILE A 132 -12.30 -1.83 1.96
CA ILE A 132 -12.59 -1.05 3.18
C ILE A 132 -12.33 0.44 2.92
N TYR A 133 -11.13 0.77 2.43
CA TYR A 133 -10.74 2.16 2.16
C TYR A 133 -11.62 2.81 1.09
N ALA A 134 -11.97 2.09 0.03
CA ALA A 134 -12.84 2.59 -1.03
C ALA A 134 -14.25 2.92 -0.52
N LEU A 135 -14.78 2.12 0.39
CA LEU A 135 -16.06 2.41 1.04
C LEU A 135 -15.97 3.62 1.96
N LEU A 136 -14.94 3.67 2.81
CA LEU A 136 -14.70 4.82 3.70
C LEU A 136 -14.57 6.12 2.90
N LYS A 137 -13.89 6.10 1.75
CA LYS A 137 -13.78 7.25 0.85
C LYS A 137 -15.12 7.78 0.34
N LYS A 138 -16.12 6.90 0.17
CA LYS A 138 -17.46 7.29 -0.31
C LYS A 138 -18.35 7.85 0.81
N GLN A 139 -18.13 7.42 2.04
CA GLN A 139 -19.07 7.66 3.14
C GLN A 139 -18.56 8.69 4.16
N LEU A 140 -17.24 8.76 4.41
CA LEU A 140 -16.67 9.70 5.36
C LEU A 140 -16.82 11.15 4.90
N SER A 141 -16.98 12.07 5.86
CA SER A 141 -16.93 13.50 5.59
C SER A 141 -15.60 13.88 4.93
N PRO A 142 -15.56 14.93 4.08
CA PRO A 142 -14.33 15.33 3.39
C PRO A 142 -13.14 15.58 4.33
N GLU A 143 -13.39 16.18 5.50
CA GLU A 143 -12.37 16.44 6.51
C GLU A 143 -11.83 15.12 7.11
N THR A 144 -12.72 14.23 7.54
CA THR A 144 -12.32 12.93 8.11
C THR A 144 -11.57 12.09 7.09
N MET A 145 -12.02 12.09 5.83
CA MET A 145 -11.37 11.35 4.75
C MET A 145 -9.98 11.91 4.41
N LYS A 146 -9.80 13.24 4.43
CA LYS A 146 -8.48 13.87 4.26
C LYS A 146 -7.51 13.48 5.37
N ASN A 147 -7.99 13.42 6.60
CA ASN A 147 -7.19 12.95 7.74
C ASN A 147 -6.84 11.47 7.58
N LEU A 148 -7.81 10.61 7.24
CA LEU A 148 -7.56 9.20 6.96
C LEU A 148 -6.58 8.98 5.81
N GLN A 149 -6.66 9.75 4.72
CA GLN A 149 -5.69 9.68 3.63
C GLN A 149 -4.26 9.98 4.10
N THR A 150 -4.10 11.00 4.95
CA THR A 150 -2.81 11.34 5.54
C THR A 150 -2.28 10.23 6.45
N GLU A 151 -3.16 9.64 7.29
CA GLU A 151 -2.81 8.48 8.11
C GLU A 151 -2.40 7.29 7.23
N GLN A 152 -3.11 7.03 6.12
CA GLN A 152 -2.87 5.90 5.25
C GLN A 152 -1.53 6.01 4.52
N ILE A 153 -1.15 7.20 4.04
CA ILE A 153 0.16 7.43 3.40
C ILE A 153 1.29 7.14 4.39
N LYS A 154 1.21 7.70 5.59
CA LYS A 154 2.22 7.46 6.65
C LYS A 154 2.29 5.99 7.05
N TRP A 155 1.14 5.33 7.14
CA TRP A 155 1.08 3.91 7.44
C TRP A 155 1.75 3.07 6.33
N ILE A 156 1.53 3.39 5.05
CA ILE A 156 2.20 2.69 3.93
C ILE A 156 3.71 2.87 4.01
N GLU A 157 4.20 4.10 4.21
CA GLU A 157 5.64 4.36 4.36
C GLU A 157 6.25 3.54 5.50
N HIS A 158 5.60 3.51 6.66
CA HIS A 158 6.05 2.70 7.80
C HIS A 158 5.98 1.20 7.53
N LYS A 159 4.88 0.71 6.94
CA LYS A 159 4.69 -0.69 6.54
C LYS A 159 5.83 -1.16 5.63
N GLU A 160 6.11 -0.41 4.58
CA GLU A 160 7.15 -0.76 3.61
C GLU A 160 8.55 -0.66 4.23
N ALA A 161 8.81 0.34 5.08
CA ALA A 161 10.10 0.47 5.77
C ALA A 161 10.37 -0.73 6.70
N GLU A 162 9.39 -1.14 7.52
CA GLU A 162 9.55 -2.31 8.39
C GLU A 162 9.64 -3.61 7.59
N ALA A 163 8.85 -3.80 6.53
CA ALA A 163 8.96 -4.98 5.69
C ALA A 163 10.34 -5.10 5.02
N ASN A 164 10.89 -3.99 4.50
CA ASN A 164 12.24 -3.96 3.93
C ASN A 164 13.32 -4.23 4.98
N LYS A 165 13.16 -3.68 6.19
CA LYS A 165 14.07 -3.93 7.31
C LYS A 165 14.08 -5.40 7.72
N GLU A 166 12.92 -6.03 7.86
CA GLU A 166 12.82 -7.47 8.13
C GLU A 166 13.47 -8.31 7.02
N ALA A 167 13.20 -7.97 5.75
CA ALA A 167 13.79 -8.66 4.60
C ALA A 167 15.32 -8.53 4.53
N SER A 168 15.86 -7.36 4.90
CA SER A 168 17.30 -7.05 4.77
C SER A 168 18.21 -7.99 5.56
N GLN A 169 17.71 -8.58 6.64
CA GLN A 169 18.43 -9.58 7.46
C GLN A 169 18.73 -10.87 6.67
N TYR A 170 17.99 -11.12 5.60
CA TYR A 170 18.05 -12.33 4.79
C TYR A 170 18.47 -12.04 3.34
N LYS A 171 19.02 -10.85 3.07
CA LYS A 171 19.33 -10.36 1.73
C LYS A 171 20.11 -11.37 0.89
N GLY A 172 19.59 -11.71 -0.29
CA GLY A 172 20.16 -12.69 -1.21
C GLY A 172 19.78 -14.15 -0.91
N GLY A 173 19.02 -14.40 0.16
CA GLY A 173 18.51 -15.70 0.54
C GLY A 173 17.05 -15.92 0.12
N THR A 174 16.62 -17.19 0.08
CA THR A 174 15.23 -17.54 -0.27
C THR A 174 14.20 -17.04 0.74
N PHE A 175 14.63 -16.81 1.99
CA PHE A 175 13.82 -16.32 3.10
C PHE A 175 13.57 -14.80 3.07
N GLU A 176 14.33 -14.03 2.28
CA GLU A 176 14.13 -12.57 2.12
C GLU A 176 12.68 -12.23 1.75
N PHE A 177 12.13 -12.96 0.79
CA PHE A 177 10.73 -12.81 0.37
C PHE A 177 9.74 -13.17 1.50
N VAL A 178 10.05 -14.20 2.28
CA VAL A 178 9.20 -14.67 3.38
C VAL A 178 9.12 -13.59 4.46
N ALA A 179 10.27 -13.06 4.87
CA ALA A 179 10.35 -11.99 5.86
C ALA A 179 9.61 -10.73 5.40
N TYR A 180 9.80 -10.31 4.14
CA TYR A 180 9.09 -9.17 3.55
C TYR A 180 7.57 -9.37 3.58
N ASN A 181 7.05 -10.46 2.99
CA ASN A 181 5.62 -10.68 2.84
C ASN A 181 4.93 -11.00 4.17
N SER A 182 5.59 -11.66 5.11
CA SER A 182 5.05 -11.88 6.46
C SER A 182 4.85 -10.56 7.20
N SER A 183 5.81 -9.63 7.10
CA SER A 183 5.69 -8.29 7.67
C SER A 183 4.54 -7.50 7.04
N LEU A 184 4.45 -7.49 5.69
CA LEU A 184 3.35 -6.86 4.96
C LEU A 184 1.99 -7.44 5.35
N TYR A 185 1.85 -8.77 5.36
CA TYR A 185 0.64 -9.47 5.75
C TYR A 185 0.15 -9.04 7.15
N ASN A 186 1.02 -9.09 8.16
CA ASN A 186 0.65 -8.78 9.53
C ASN A 186 0.22 -7.31 9.68
N SER A 187 0.95 -6.38 9.07
CA SER A 187 0.62 -4.95 9.11
C SER A 187 -0.71 -4.66 8.40
N THR A 188 -0.93 -5.22 7.21
CA THR A 188 -2.15 -5.03 6.42
C THR A 188 -3.36 -5.63 7.10
N LYS A 189 -3.24 -6.85 7.65
CA LYS A 189 -4.31 -7.48 8.46
C LYS A 189 -4.71 -6.57 9.61
N LYS A 190 -3.74 -6.12 10.41
CA LYS A 190 -4.01 -5.21 11.54
C LYS A 190 -4.72 -3.94 11.06
N ARG A 191 -4.26 -3.34 9.97
CA ARG A 191 -4.84 -2.12 9.41
C ARG A 191 -6.30 -2.29 8.99
N CYS A 192 -6.67 -3.45 8.43
CA CYS A 192 -8.08 -3.74 8.10
C CYS A 192 -8.97 -3.63 9.33
N TYR A 193 -8.61 -4.33 10.42
CA TYR A 193 -9.36 -4.28 11.68
C TYR A 193 -9.38 -2.87 12.30
N GLU A 194 -8.25 -2.14 12.24
CA GLU A 194 -8.21 -0.75 12.71
C GLU A 194 -9.20 0.14 11.97
N LEU A 195 -9.24 0.09 10.63
CA LEU A 195 -10.13 0.92 9.83
C LEU A 195 -11.60 0.59 10.09
N VAL A 196 -11.96 -0.69 10.12
CA VAL A 196 -13.33 -1.14 10.39
C VAL A 196 -13.77 -0.68 11.79
N ASN A 197 -12.97 -0.94 12.82
CA ASN A 197 -13.36 -0.62 14.19
C ASN A 197 -13.41 0.90 14.46
N LYS A 198 -12.52 1.67 13.84
CA LYS A 198 -12.43 3.13 14.06
C LYS A 198 -13.53 3.90 13.31
N TYR A 199 -13.92 3.47 12.12
CA TYR A 199 -14.76 4.28 11.23
C TYR A 199 -16.15 3.71 10.93
N MET A 200 -16.42 2.43 11.19
CA MET A 200 -17.68 1.77 10.81
C MET A 200 -18.48 1.32 12.03
N THR A 201 -19.78 1.60 12.09
CA THR A 201 -20.75 1.04 13.04
C THR A 201 -21.82 0.22 12.33
N ASP A 202 -22.64 -0.49 13.10
CA ASP A 202 -23.89 -1.11 12.63
C ASP A 202 -25.06 -0.18 12.89
#